data_AF-A0A9W9G442-F1
#
_entry.id   AF-A0A9W9G442-F1
#
_cell.length_a   1.000
_cell.length_b   1.000
_cell.length_c   1.000
_cell.angle_alpha   90.00
_cell.angle_beta   90.00
_cell.angle_gamma   90.00
#
_symmetry.space_group_name_H-M   'P 1'
#
loop_
_entity.id
_entity.type
_entity.pdbx_description
1 polymer ?
#
loop_
_entity_poly.entity_id
_entity_poly.type
_entity_poly.pdbx_seq_one_letter_code
_entity_poly.pdbx_strand_id
1 'polypeptide(L)'
;MSDIQQCQDLTAQLGGEYKNEDRTTFVDTTPEKILQTSTMALWAQSTSGKKQVNLGLPSLKSWLKNLAANGSGRAETYQGVIFKFVNQEPNSRTTTPLSSLD
;
A
#
# COMPACT_ATOMS: atom_id res chain seq x y z
N MET A 1 17.28 -3.55 -8.77
CA MET A 1 16.02 -2.91 -9.23
C MET A 1 15.83 -1.66 -8.42
N SER A 2 15.35 -0.58 -9.03
CA SER A 2 15.04 0.65 -8.29
C SER A 2 13.79 0.44 -7.44
N ASP A 3 13.76 1.12 -6.30
CA ASP A 3 12.65 1.16 -5.36
C ASP A 3 11.29 1.52 -6.01
N ILE A 4 11.31 2.51 -6.90
CA ILE A 4 10.17 2.91 -7.74
C ILE A 4 9.68 1.74 -8.60
N GLN A 5 10.60 0.96 -9.19
CA GLN A 5 10.25 -0.17 -10.03
C GLN A 5 9.55 -1.27 -9.22
N GLN A 6 9.98 -1.50 -7.97
CA GLN A 6 9.35 -2.47 -7.07
C GLN A 6 7.96 -2.03 -6.62
N CYS A 7 7.76 -0.73 -6.35
CA CYS A 7 6.43 -0.18 -6.05
C CYS A 7 5.49 -0.30 -7.27
N GLN A 8 6.01 -0.02 -8.47
CA GLN A 8 5.26 -0.15 -9.71
C GLN A 8 4.90 -1.61 -10.00
N ASP A 9 5.81 -2.55 -9.76
CA ASP A 9 5.55 -3.99 -9.93
C ASP A 9 4.47 -4.49 -8.97
N LEU A 10 4.55 -4.11 -7.69
CA LEU A 10 3.50 -4.41 -6.70
C LEU A 10 2.13 -3.86 -7.13
N THR A 11 2.12 -2.64 -7.71
CA THR A 11 0.89 -2.02 -8.22
C THR A 11 0.41 -2.66 -9.53
N ALA A 12 1.32 -3.21 -10.33
CA ALA A 12 1.00 -3.96 -11.55
C ALA A 12 0.42 -5.34 -11.23
N GLN A 13 0.91 -6.02 -10.18
CA GLN A 13 0.29 -7.24 -9.63
C GLN A 13 -1.14 -6.94 -9.15
N LEU A 14 -1.34 -5.79 -8.52
CA LEU A 14 -2.66 -5.19 -8.25
C LEU A 14 -3.54 -5.06 -9.51
N GLY A 15 -2.95 -4.77 -10.66
CA GLY A 15 -3.67 -4.67 -11.93
C GLY A 15 -3.98 -6.03 -12.58
N GLY A 16 -3.08 -7.00 -12.42
CA GLY A 16 -3.14 -8.33 -13.04
C GLY A 16 -3.98 -9.34 -12.26
N GLU A 17 -3.76 -9.47 -10.96
CA GLU A 17 -4.47 -10.44 -10.10
C GLU A 17 -5.89 -9.98 -9.71
N TYR A 18 -6.17 -8.67 -9.76
CA TYR A 18 -7.39 -8.09 -9.18
C TYR A 18 -8.37 -7.60 -10.27
N LYS A 19 -8.42 -8.33 -11.39
CA LYS A 19 -9.27 -8.00 -12.53
C LYS A 19 -10.73 -8.43 -12.33
N ASN A 20 -11.02 -9.31 -11.36
CA ASN A 20 -12.34 -9.95 -11.21
C ASN A 20 -12.82 -10.20 -9.77
N GLU A 21 -12.13 -9.78 -8.71
CA GLU A 21 -12.58 -10.02 -7.33
C GLU A 21 -12.93 -8.71 -6.61
N ASP A 22 -14.11 -8.69 -5.98
CA ASP A 22 -14.60 -7.64 -5.10
C ASP A 22 -13.74 -7.59 -3.83
N ARG A 23 -12.51 -7.06 -3.95
CA ARG A 23 -11.54 -6.96 -2.84
C ARG A 23 -11.69 -5.65 -2.10
N THR A 24 -12.88 -5.50 -1.59
CA THR A 24 -13.14 -4.63 -0.46
C THR A 24 -12.34 -5.13 0.74
N THR A 25 -11.39 -4.33 1.20
CA THR A 25 -10.74 -4.50 2.50
C THR A 25 -11.24 -3.42 3.45
N PHE A 26 -11.22 -3.72 4.74
CA PHE A 26 -11.46 -2.71 5.76
C PHE A 26 -10.12 -2.35 6.39
N VAL A 27 -9.86 -1.04 6.44
CA VAL A 27 -8.66 -0.48 7.03
C VAL A 27 -9.09 0.26 8.29
N ASP A 28 -8.55 -0.15 9.43
CA ASP A 28 -8.78 0.51 10.72
C ASP A 28 -7.74 1.62 10.97
N THR A 29 -7.86 2.33 12.09
CA THR A 29 -6.87 3.34 12.50
C THR A 29 -5.51 2.75 12.86
N THR A 30 -5.44 1.44 13.04
CA THR A 30 -4.18 0.71 13.17
C THR A 30 -3.64 0.46 11.78
N PRO A 31 -2.36 0.78 11.50
CA PRO A 31 -1.79 0.55 10.19
C PRO A 31 -1.64 -0.95 9.92
N GLU A 32 -2.13 -1.38 8.76
CA GLU A 32 -2.17 -2.78 8.35
C GLU A 32 -1.57 -2.98 6.96
N LYS A 33 -0.97 -4.15 6.75
CA LYS A 33 -0.46 -4.57 5.44
C LYS A 33 -1.60 -5.07 4.58
N ILE A 34 -1.89 -4.36 3.50
CA ILE A 34 -2.96 -4.73 2.56
C ILE A 34 -2.43 -5.47 1.34
N LEU A 35 -1.15 -5.28 0.98
CA LEU A 35 -0.43 -6.06 -0.03
C LEU A 35 1.03 -6.20 0.34
N GLN A 36 1.65 -7.29 -0.12
CA GLN A 36 3.09 -7.49 -0.02
C GLN A 36 3.63 -8.36 -1.16
N THR A 37 4.86 -8.09 -1.54
CA THR A 37 5.76 -8.94 -2.31
C THR A 37 6.97 -9.27 -1.46
N SER A 38 7.90 -10.06 -2.01
CA SER A 38 9.14 -10.47 -1.34
C SER A 38 10.05 -9.32 -0.89
N THR A 39 9.86 -8.11 -1.42
CA THR A 39 10.73 -6.96 -1.16
C THR A 39 9.97 -5.67 -0.83
N MET A 40 8.65 -5.63 -0.97
CA MET A 40 7.86 -4.41 -0.81
C MET A 40 6.50 -4.73 -0.21
N ALA A 41 6.02 -3.89 0.70
CA ALA A 41 4.67 -3.97 1.22
C ALA A 41 3.93 -2.64 1.06
N LEU A 42 2.64 -2.73 0.74
CA LEU A 42 1.72 -1.60 0.79
C LEU A 42 0.99 -1.66 2.13
N TRP A 43 1.21 -0.63 2.94
CA TRP A 43 0.50 -0.42 4.19
C TRP A 43 -0.63 0.57 3.98
N ALA A 44 -1.72 0.35 4.70
CA ALA A 44 -2.86 1.26 4.74
C ALA A 44 -3.25 1.52 6.19
N GLN A 45 -3.65 2.76 6.49
CA GLN A 45 -4.13 3.16 7.80
C GLN A 45 -5.27 4.15 7.64
N SER A 46 -6.39 3.93 8.32
CA SER A 46 -7.46 4.93 8.34
C SER A 46 -7.08 6.12 9.20
N THR A 47 -7.39 7.32 8.73
CA THR A 47 -7.26 8.54 9.54
C THR A 47 -8.33 8.63 10.62
N SER A 48 -9.46 7.93 10.45
CA SER A 48 -10.57 7.96 11.41
C SER A 48 -11.51 6.77 11.28
N GLY A 49 -11.64 6.01 12.36
CA GLY A 49 -12.49 4.83 12.44
C GLY A 49 -12.07 3.72 11.47
N LYS A 50 -13.03 2.87 11.14
CA LYS A 50 -12.87 1.80 10.16
C LYS A 50 -13.35 2.28 8.79
N LYS A 51 -12.50 2.20 7.77
CA LYS A 51 -12.82 2.62 6.40
C LYS A 51 -12.80 1.44 5.46
N GLN A 52 -13.81 1.39 4.60
CA GLN A 52 -13.89 0.41 3.53
C GLN A 52 -13.11 0.91 2.31
N VAL A 53 -12.15 0.14 1.84
CA VAL A 53 -11.31 0.44 0.68
C VAL A 53 -11.48 -0.67 -0.34
N ASN A 54 -11.93 -0.33 -1.55
CA ASN A 54 -12.00 -1.30 -2.64
C ASN A 54 -10.72 -1.22 -3.48
N LEU A 55 -9.83 -2.21 -3.31
CA LEU A 55 -8.57 -2.35 -4.03
C LEU A 55 -8.78 -2.65 -5.53
N GLY A 56 -9.98 -3.10 -5.91
CA GLY A 56 -10.41 -3.29 -7.29
C GLY A 56 -10.74 -1.99 -8.02
N LEU A 57 -10.97 -0.88 -7.31
CA LEU A 57 -11.36 0.39 -7.92
C LEU A 57 -10.31 0.91 -8.91
N PRO A 58 -10.67 1.22 -10.17
CA PRO A 58 -9.73 1.72 -11.16
C PRO A 58 -9.14 3.09 -10.79
N SER A 59 -9.89 3.91 -10.04
CA SER A 59 -9.42 5.19 -9.49
C SER A 59 -8.31 4.99 -8.46
N LEU A 60 -8.48 4.06 -7.52
CA LEU A 60 -7.48 3.73 -6.52
C LEU A 60 -6.24 3.11 -7.17
N LYS A 61 -6.41 2.23 -8.14
CA LYS A 61 -5.28 1.64 -8.90
C LYS A 61 -4.45 2.72 -9.61
N SER A 62 -5.11 3.66 -10.29
CA SER A 62 -4.43 4.78 -10.95
C SER A 62 -3.69 5.66 -9.94
N TRP A 63 -4.31 5.90 -8.78
CA TRP A 63 -3.70 6.67 -7.72
C TRP A 63 -2.48 5.95 -7.09
N LEU A 64 -2.59 4.66 -6.80
CA LEU A 64 -1.48 3.84 -6.29
C LEU A 64 -0.31 3.79 -7.28
N LYS A 65 -0.57 3.81 -8.59
CA LYS A 65 0.50 3.90 -9.60
C LYS A 65 1.26 5.21 -9.53
N ASN A 66 0.55 6.32 -9.31
CA ASN A 66 1.18 7.62 -9.11
C ASN A 66 1.97 7.66 -7.80
N LEU A 67 1.42 7.10 -6.73
CA LEU A 67 2.15 6.97 -5.46
C LEU A 67 3.42 6.12 -5.64
N ALA A 68 3.33 4.98 -6.33
CA ALA A 68 4.46 4.12 -6.65
C ALA A 68 5.53 4.81 -7.51
N ALA A 69 5.15 5.76 -8.37
CA ALA A 69 6.10 6.57 -9.15
C ALA A 69 6.97 7.47 -8.27
N ASN A 70 6.57 7.74 -7.01
CA ASN A 70 7.37 8.45 -6.03
C ASN A 70 8.31 7.54 -5.23
N GLY A 71 8.19 6.22 -5.36
CA GLY A 71 8.93 5.23 -4.58
C GLY A 71 8.33 4.95 -3.20
N SER A 72 9.10 4.26 -2.37
CA SER A 72 8.77 3.88 -1.00
C SER A 72 9.08 5.00 -0.03
N GLY A 73 8.42 4.97 1.13
CA GLY A 73 8.60 5.96 2.18
C GLY A 73 7.63 7.13 2.12
N ARG A 74 7.12 7.50 0.93
CA ARG A 74 6.09 8.54 0.82
C ARG A 74 4.74 8.00 1.24
N ALA A 75 4.13 8.65 2.23
CA ALA A 75 2.75 8.40 2.63
C ALA A 75 1.83 9.42 1.95
N GLU A 76 0.70 8.97 1.42
CA GLU A 76 -0.34 9.86 0.93
C GLU A 76 -1.73 9.38 1.34
N THR A 77 -2.66 10.31 1.49
CA THR A 77 -4.03 10.01 1.92
C THR A 77 -4.97 9.94 0.73
N TYR A 78 -5.70 8.83 0.62
CA TYR A 78 -6.77 8.64 -0.33
C TYR A 78 -8.07 8.27 0.41
N GLN A 79 -9.10 9.11 0.27
CA GLN A 79 -10.42 8.92 0.90
C GLN A 79 -10.38 8.69 2.44
N GLY A 80 -9.46 9.35 3.15
CA GLY A 80 -9.30 9.19 4.60
C GLY A 80 -8.58 7.91 5.00
N VAL A 81 -7.82 7.30 4.08
CA VAL A 81 -6.90 6.21 4.35
C VAL A 81 -5.52 6.61 3.84
N ILE A 82 -4.53 6.60 4.72
CA ILE A 82 -3.12 6.82 4.42
C ILE A 82 -2.57 5.53 3.82
N PHE A 83 -1.94 5.63 2.66
CA PHE A 83 -1.21 4.53 2.02
C PHE A 83 0.27 4.85 1.98
N LYS A 84 1.11 3.84 2.22
CA LYS A 84 2.57 3.97 2.17
C LYS A 84 3.19 2.69 1.65
N PHE A 85 4.06 2.82 0.65
CA PHE A 85 4.94 1.73 0.23
C PHE A 85 6.13 1.65 1.19
N VAL A 86 6.42 0.45 1.67
CA VAL A 86 7.50 0.19 2.63
C VAL A 86 8.35 -0.96 2.10
N ASN A 87 9.64 -0.70 1.93
CA ASN A 87 10.61 -1.75 1.61
C ASN A 87 10.62 -2.81 2.71
N GLN A 88 10.45 -4.06 2.31
CA GLN A 88 10.78 -5.20 3.16
C GLN A 88 12.23 -5.56 2.87
N GLU A 89 13.11 -5.29 3.84
CA GLU A 89 14.44 -5.88 3.80
C GLU A 89 14.30 -7.41 3.95
N PRO A 90 14.86 -8.22 3.03
CA PRO A 90 14.67 -9.67 3.00
C PRO A 90 15.19 -10.43 4.24
N ASN A 91 15.85 -9.75 5.19
CA ASN A 91 16.37 -10.33 6.44
C ASN A 91 16.05 -9.51 7.70
N SER A 92 15.24 -8.45 7.62
CA SER A 92 15.01 -7.59 8.77
C SER A 92 13.78 -8.06 9.52
N ARG A 93 14.01 -8.85 10.58
CA ARG A 93 13.06 -9.04 11.71
C ARG A 93 12.86 -7.76 12.52
N THR A 94 13.42 -6.65 12.06
CA THR A 94 13.17 -5.32 12.57
C THR A 94 11.82 -4.88 12.00
N THR A 95 10.74 -5.22 12.72
CA THR A 95 9.55 -4.37 12.72
C THR A 95 9.98 -3.00 13.20
N THR A 96 10.50 -2.15 12.31
CA THR A 96 10.67 -0.74 12.62
C THR A 96 9.29 -0.29 13.09
N PRO A 97 9.11 0.09 14.37
CA PRO A 97 7.80 0.40 14.88
C PRO A 97 7.20 1.51 14.01
N LEU A 98 5.93 1.38 13.64
CA LEU A 98 5.18 2.35 12.82
C LEU A 98 4.96 3.71 13.53
N SER A 99 5.84 4.08 14.46
CA SER A 99 5.89 5.36 15.15
C SER A 99 6.40 6.51 14.26
N SER A 100 6.72 6.26 12.99
CA SER A 100 7.30 7.25 12.07
C SER A 100 6.44 7.46 10.81
N LEU A 101 5.11 7.43 11.00
CA LEU A 101 4.13 7.94 10.03
C LEU A 101 3.77 9.43 10.26
N ASP A 102 4.47 10.09 11.19
CA ASP A 102 4.51 11.56 11.33
C ASP A 102 5.32 12.23 10.21
#